data_AF-A0A4Q6XD03-F1
#
_entry.id   AF-A0A4Q6XD03-F1
#
_cell.length_a   1.000
_cell.length_b   1.000
_cell.length_c   1.000
_cell.angle_alpha   90.00
_cell.angle_beta   90.00
_cell.angle_gamma   90.00
#
_symmetry.space_group_name_H-M   'P 1'
#
loop_
_entity.id
_entity.type
_entity.pdbx_description
1 polymer ?
#
loop_
_entity_poly.entity_id
_entity_poly.type
_entity_poly.pdbx_seq_one_letter_code
_entity_poly.pdbx_strand_id
1 'polypeptide(L)'
;MPINPMELLKLKVSSVIVNDQTCLVNEKNDILSRFYPILLSRFLVKPELVDQLKEKLTPSVYDLFEKNDQVKNALLLRLAAGRVPANEVEKTLNRAIPKSLAVLSNEVGNDTMSIIYYLRDHKESIYALLPIWMNDVLYLDQLAVKTRLAPPILSLPVMPPNTKQHKAFPFFALIFASFSLLWLYQISK
;
A
#
# COMPACT_ATOMS: atom_id res chain seq x y z
N MET A 1 -6.75 18.69 28.79
CA MET A 1 -6.55 17.44 28.02
C MET A 1 -6.12 17.83 26.62
N PRO A 2 -5.11 17.17 26.05
CA PRO A 2 -4.80 17.38 24.64
C PRO A 2 -6.03 17.03 23.79
N ILE A 3 -6.24 17.76 22.70
CA ILE A 3 -7.33 17.51 21.74
C ILE A 3 -7.28 16.06 21.26
N ASN A 4 -8.42 15.45 20.89
CA ASN A 4 -8.39 14.09 20.37
C ASN A 4 -7.52 14.02 19.09
N PRO A 5 -6.62 13.01 18.94
CA PRO A 5 -5.73 12.90 17.77
C PRO A 5 -6.47 12.92 16.43
N MET A 6 -7.66 12.34 16.37
CA MET A 6 -8.48 12.32 15.17
C MET A 6 -8.99 13.72 14.80
N GLU A 7 -9.43 14.49 15.79
CA GLU A 7 -9.88 15.87 15.60
C GLU A 7 -8.71 16.78 15.21
N LEU A 8 -7.57 16.59 15.86
CA LEU A 8 -6.33 17.31 15.58
C LEU A 8 -5.91 17.16 14.12
N LEU A 9 -5.84 15.91 13.62
CA LEU A 9 -5.44 15.65 12.23
C LEU A 9 -6.48 16.16 11.23
N LYS A 10 -7.77 16.03 11.52
CA LYS A 10 -8.82 16.62 10.67
C LYS A 10 -8.68 18.14 10.58
N LEU A 11 -8.45 18.82 11.70
CA LEU A 11 -8.32 20.27 11.77
C LEU A 11 -7.07 20.78 11.04
N LYS A 12 -5.90 20.18 11.32
CA LYS A 12 -4.59 20.72 10.88
C LYS A 12 -4.03 20.08 9.61
N VAL A 13 -4.41 18.84 9.28
CA VAL A 13 -3.89 18.13 8.11
C VAL A 13 -4.88 18.16 6.96
N SER A 14 -6.16 17.84 7.20
CA SER A 14 -7.14 17.80 6.11
C SER A 14 -7.32 19.18 5.46
N SER A 15 -7.38 20.25 6.25
CA SER A 15 -7.49 21.62 5.75
C SER A 15 -6.38 21.97 4.75
N VAL A 16 -5.13 21.59 5.04
CA VAL A 16 -3.99 21.86 4.15
C VAL A 16 -4.05 21.02 2.87
N ILE A 17 -4.34 19.72 2.99
CA ILE A 17 -4.31 18.82 1.82
C ILE A 17 -5.47 19.08 0.86
N VAL A 18 -6.64 19.33 1.43
CA VAL A 18 -7.90 19.50 0.69
C VAL A 18 -7.95 20.87 0.01
N ASN A 19 -7.45 21.93 0.66
CA ASN A 19 -7.48 23.28 0.08
C ASN A 19 -6.42 23.52 -1.01
N ASP A 20 -5.34 22.73 -1.04
CA ASP A 20 -4.28 22.86 -2.04
C ASP A 20 -4.72 22.45 -3.47
N GLN A 21 -5.88 21.79 -3.64
CA GLN A 21 -6.31 21.25 -4.94
C GLN A 21 -7.82 21.42 -5.16
N THR A 22 -8.20 22.05 -6.28
CA THR A 22 -9.59 22.42 -6.61
C THR A 22 -10.49 21.23 -6.99
N CYS A 23 -9.95 20.01 -7.13
CA CYS A 23 -10.71 18.82 -7.50
C CYS A 23 -10.73 17.75 -6.38
N LEU A 24 -11.85 17.02 -6.31
CA LEU A 24 -12.07 15.87 -5.42
C LEU A 24 -11.94 16.19 -3.92
N VAL A 25 -12.31 17.41 -3.53
CA VAL A 25 -12.23 17.94 -2.15
C VAL A 25 -12.95 17.00 -1.17
N ASN A 26 -14.19 16.63 -1.49
CA ASN A 26 -15.03 15.79 -0.64
C ASN A 26 -14.48 14.38 -0.52
N GLU A 27 -14.04 13.81 -1.63
CA GLU A 27 -13.48 12.46 -1.70
C GLU A 27 -12.17 12.36 -0.95
N LYS A 28 -11.28 13.36 -1.08
CA LYS A 28 -10.03 13.43 -0.32
C LYS A 28 -10.29 13.54 1.17
N ASN A 29 -11.24 14.39 1.58
CA ASN A 29 -11.61 14.50 2.99
C ASN A 29 -12.18 13.17 3.54
N ASP A 30 -13.04 12.50 2.77
CA ASP A 30 -13.58 11.18 3.10
C ASP A 30 -12.46 10.13 3.23
N ILE A 31 -11.53 10.08 2.27
CA ILE A 31 -10.35 9.20 2.31
C ILE A 31 -9.49 9.47 3.56
N LEU A 32 -9.17 10.73 3.84
CA LEU A 32 -8.37 11.13 4.99
C LEU A 32 -9.05 10.77 6.32
N SER A 33 -10.37 10.96 6.40
CA SER A 33 -11.14 10.62 7.59
C SER A 33 -11.08 9.13 7.94
N ARG A 34 -11.02 8.25 6.92
CA ARG A 34 -10.83 6.81 7.07
C ARG A 34 -9.36 6.41 7.27
N PHE A 35 -8.43 7.20 6.75
CA PHE A 35 -7.00 6.90 6.82
C PHE A 35 -6.37 7.24 8.17
N TYR A 36 -6.75 8.35 8.82
CA TYR A 36 -6.16 8.75 10.10
C TYR A 36 -6.23 7.69 11.21
N PRO A 37 -7.37 7.02 11.48
CA PRO A 37 -7.39 6.02 12.54
C PRO A 37 -6.48 4.83 12.20
N ILE A 38 -6.33 4.50 10.90
CA ILE A 38 -5.39 3.48 10.43
C ILE A 38 -3.95 3.91 10.73
N LEU A 39 -3.55 5.11 10.33
CA LEU A 39 -2.22 5.66 10.59
C LEU A 39 -1.88 5.64 12.08
N LEU A 40 -2.78 6.18 12.90
CA LEU A 40 -2.59 6.27 14.35
C LEU A 40 -2.53 4.89 15.01
N SER A 41 -3.39 3.95 14.58
CA SER A 41 -3.33 2.57 15.08
C SER A 41 -2.02 1.88 14.72
N ARG A 42 -1.44 2.15 13.54
CA ARG A 42 -0.14 1.60 13.15
C ARG A 42 0.99 2.10 14.06
N PHE A 43 0.99 3.36 14.47
CA PHE A 43 1.95 3.87 15.46
C PHE A 43 1.76 3.22 16.83
N LEU A 44 0.53 2.97 17.25
CA LEU A 44 0.26 2.25 18.50
C LEU A 44 0.76 0.80 18.49
N VAL A 45 0.63 0.11 17.35
CA VAL A 45 1.07 -1.28 17.19
C VAL A 45 2.58 -1.37 16.97
N LYS A 46 3.17 -0.42 16.24
CA LYS A 46 4.60 -0.34 15.92
C LYS A 46 5.14 1.07 16.17
N PRO A 47 5.46 1.42 17.42
CA PRO A 47 6.02 2.72 17.80
C PRO A 47 7.24 3.15 16.98
N GLU A 48 8.09 2.19 16.60
CA GLU A 48 9.30 2.42 15.81
C GLU A 48 9.04 3.06 14.44
N LEU A 49 7.81 2.92 13.90
CA LEU A 49 7.43 3.56 12.63
C LEU A 49 7.45 5.08 12.72
N VAL A 50 7.27 5.68 13.91
CA VAL A 50 7.28 7.14 14.08
C VAL A 50 8.65 7.69 13.69
N ASP A 51 9.73 7.19 14.29
CA ASP A 51 11.09 7.64 13.96
C ASP A 51 11.50 7.22 12.55
N GLN A 52 11.21 5.97 12.13
CA GLN A 52 11.56 5.50 10.79
C GLN A 52 10.94 6.33 9.66
N LEU A 53 9.72 6.84 9.86
CA LEU A 53 9.07 7.70 8.87
C LEU A 53 9.56 9.15 8.96
N LYS A 54 9.91 9.65 10.15
CA LYS A 54 10.47 10.99 10.33
C LYS A 54 11.86 11.14 9.73
N GLU A 55 12.68 10.08 9.78
CA GLU A 55 14.02 10.06 9.17
C GLU A 55 13.98 10.04 7.64
N LYS A 56 12.84 9.72 7.02
CA LYS A 56 12.69 9.70 5.57
C LYS A 56 12.33 11.09 5.05
N LEU A 57 12.99 11.49 3.96
CA LEU A 57 12.66 12.72 3.23
C LEU A 57 11.25 12.68 2.63
N THR A 58 10.84 11.51 2.12
CA THR A 58 9.54 11.31 1.46
C THR A 58 8.88 10.04 1.99
N PRO A 59 8.35 10.05 3.22
CA PRO A 59 7.66 8.90 3.78
C PRO A 59 6.38 8.60 2.97
N SER A 60 6.15 7.31 2.73
CA SER A 60 5.04 6.83 1.90
C SER A 60 4.18 5.77 2.61
N VAL A 61 3.02 5.47 2.04
CA VAL A 61 2.17 4.35 2.49
C VAL A 61 2.92 3.03 2.40
N TYR A 62 3.78 2.86 1.39
CA TYR A 62 4.62 1.66 1.29
C TYR A 62 5.57 1.53 2.50
N ASP A 63 6.10 2.65 3.00
CA ASP A 63 6.93 2.65 4.20
C ASP A 63 6.13 2.39 5.48
N LEU A 64 4.92 2.96 5.59
CA LEU A 64 4.01 2.78 6.74
C LEU A 64 3.62 1.30 6.95
N PHE A 65 3.53 0.54 5.86
CA PHE A 65 3.27 -0.89 5.86
C PHE A 65 4.53 -1.71 5.55
N GLU A 66 5.71 -1.21 5.95
CA GLU A 66 6.97 -1.96 5.97
C GLU A 66 7.31 -2.68 4.66
N LYS A 67 7.09 -1.96 3.55
CA LYS A 67 7.39 -2.44 2.20
C LYS A 67 6.56 -3.67 1.81
N ASN A 68 5.29 -3.70 2.22
CA ASN A 68 4.34 -4.74 1.87
C ASN A 68 3.36 -4.25 0.78
N ASP A 69 3.65 -4.56 -0.48
CA ASP A 69 2.80 -4.17 -1.62
C ASP A 69 1.41 -4.78 -1.56
N GLN A 70 1.24 -5.98 -1.01
CA GLN A 70 -0.08 -6.63 -0.92
C GLN A 70 -0.99 -5.84 0.02
N VAL A 71 -0.49 -5.47 1.20
CA VAL A 71 -1.23 -4.67 2.18
C VAL A 71 -1.48 -3.27 1.65
N LYS A 72 -0.45 -2.63 1.07
CA LYS A 72 -0.57 -1.30 0.43
C LYS A 72 -1.68 -1.31 -0.62
N ASN A 73 -1.63 -2.24 -1.58
CA ASN A 73 -2.59 -2.28 -2.68
C ASN A 73 -4.01 -2.59 -2.17
N ALA A 74 -4.15 -3.52 -1.22
CA ALA A 74 -5.45 -3.81 -0.61
C ALA A 74 -6.03 -2.59 0.11
N LEU A 75 -5.22 -1.85 0.86
CA LEU A 75 -5.61 -0.60 1.52
C LEU A 75 -6.09 0.44 0.49
N LEU A 76 -5.28 0.70 -0.54
CA LEU A 76 -5.59 1.70 -1.56
C LEU A 76 -6.89 1.38 -2.30
N LEU A 77 -7.12 0.11 -2.64
CA LEU A 77 -8.36 -0.34 -3.27
C LEU A 77 -9.58 -0.15 -2.36
N ARG A 78 -9.46 -0.47 -1.06
CA ARG A 78 -10.55 -0.29 -0.09
C ARG A 78 -10.88 1.19 0.14
N LEU A 79 -9.86 2.05 0.21
CA LEU A 79 -10.05 3.50 0.40
C LEU A 79 -10.59 4.20 -0.85
N ALA A 80 -10.20 3.73 -2.04
CA ALA A 80 -10.71 4.21 -3.32
C ALA A 80 -12.23 3.98 -3.45
N ALA A 81 -12.71 2.83 -2.98
CA ALA A 81 -14.13 2.42 -3.05
C ALA A 81 -14.77 2.61 -4.44
N GLY A 82 -13.97 2.52 -5.51
CA GLY A 82 -14.39 2.75 -6.90
C GLY A 82 -14.68 4.22 -7.27
N ARG A 83 -14.48 5.18 -6.36
CA ARG A 83 -14.80 6.60 -6.56
C ARG A 83 -13.60 7.45 -6.99
N VAL A 84 -12.42 7.07 -6.53
CA VAL A 84 -11.16 7.77 -6.80
C VAL A 84 -10.14 6.74 -7.30
N PRO A 85 -9.33 7.03 -8.32
CA PRO A 85 -8.32 6.10 -8.77
C PRO A 85 -7.25 5.87 -7.68
N ALA A 86 -6.76 4.63 -7.57
CA ALA A 86 -5.87 4.23 -6.48
C ALA A 86 -4.57 5.06 -6.39
N ASN A 87 -4.08 5.57 -7.52
CA ASN A 87 -2.92 6.45 -7.56
C ASN A 87 -3.18 7.82 -6.90
N GLU A 88 -4.38 8.39 -7.04
CA GLU A 88 -4.77 9.65 -6.39
C GLU A 88 -5.00 9.45 -4.89
N VAL A 89 -5.53 8.28 -4.50
CA VAL A 89 -5.59 7.85 -3.10
C VAL A 89 -4.16 7.81 -2.54
N GLU A 90 -3.25 7.08 -3.17
CA GLU A 90 -1.86 6.95 -2.72
C GLU A 90 -1.15 8.30 -2.61
N LYS A 91 -1.28 9.18 -3.61
CA LYS A 91 -0.75 10.56 -3.54
C LYS A 91 -1.30 11.33 -2.36
N THR A 92 -2.61 11.23 -2.10
CA THR A 92 -3.27 11.89 -0.97
C THR A 92 -2.69 11.41 0.37
N LEU A 93 -2.57 10.09 0.54
CA LEU A 93 -2.04 9.49 1.75
C LEU A 93 -0.55 9.81 1.95
N ASN A 94 0.27 9.71 0.91
CA ASN A 94 1.70 10.04 0.94
C ASN A 94 1.94 11.51 1.34
N ARG A 95 1.04 12.43 0.96
CA ARG A 95 1.09 13.82 1.44
C ARG A 95 0.62 13.97 2.90
N ALA A 96 -0.29 13.10 3.35
CA ALA A 96 -0.87 13.16 4.68
C ALA A 96 0.06 12.63 5.77
N ILE A 97 0.86 11.59 5.49
CA ILE A 97 1.77 10.98 6.45
C ILE A 97 2.75 12.00 7.06
N PRO A 98 3.60 12.71 6.28
CA PRO A 98 4.57 13.65 6.86
C PRO A 98 3.88 14.83 7.55
N LYS A 99 2.76 15.32 7.02
CA LYS A 99 1.98 16.40 7.67
C LYS A 99 1.39 15.97 9.01
N SER A 100 0.92 14.73 9.11
CA SER A 100 0.39 14.16 10.35
C SER A 100 1.50 14.00 11.40
N LEU A 101 2.66 13.49 11.01
CA LEU A 101 3.82 13.40 11.89
C LEU A 101 4.30 14.76 12.39
N ALA A 102 4.33 15.77 11.51
CA ALA A 102 4.68 17.13 11.88
C ALA A 102 3.68 17.73 12.88
N VAL A 103 2.38 17.57 12.62
CA VAL A 103 1.33 18.03 13.55
C VAL A 103 1.45 17.34 14.90
N LEU A 104 1.59 16.02 14.95
CA LEU A 104 1.77 15.29 16.21
C LEU A 104 3.02 15.76 16.96
N SER A 105 4.15 15.88 16.26
CA SER A 105 5.42 16.33 16.85
C SER A 105 5.32 17.73 17.45
N ASN A 106 4.59 18.64 16.78
CA ASN A 106 4.44 20.02 17.22
C ASN A 106 3.47 20.17 18.40
N GLU A 107 2.42 19.36 18.47
CA GLU A 107 1.42 19.50 19.53
C GLU A 107 1.79 18.76 20.82
N VAL A 108 2.42 17.60 20.72
CA VAL A 108 2.65 16.73 21.90
C VAL A 108 4.11 16.48 22.22
N GLY A 109 5.04 16.86 21.35
CA GLY A 109 6.48 16.68 21.54
C GLY A 109 7.11 15.91 20.39
N ASN A 110 8.35 16.27 20.05
CA ASN A 110 9.03 15.72 18.88
C ASN A 110 9.55 14.29 19.10
N ASP A 111 9.68 13.80 20.34
CA ASP A 111 10.13 12.43 20.57
C ASP A 111 9.00 11.40 20.38
N THR A 112 9.37 10.19 19.96
CA THR A 112 8.41 9.10 19.74
C THR A 112 7.63 8.74 20.99
N MET A 113 8.25 8.79 22.18
CA MET A 113 7.57 8.38 23.41
C MET A 113 6.42 9.32 23.76
N SER A 114 6.62 10.64 23.63
CA SER A 114 5.56 11.63 23.83
C SER A 114 4.37 11.41 22.89
N ILE A 115 4.64 11.18 21.60
CA ILE A 115 3.60 10.85 20.62
C ILE A 115 2.85 9.58 21.05
N ILE A 116 3.57 8.51 21.41
CA ILE A 116 2.95 7.23 21.74
C ILE A 116 2.16 7.27 23.05
N TYR A 117 2.63 7.98 24.08
CA TYR A 117 1.86 8.17 25.31
C TYR A 117 0.55 8.92 25.04
N TYR A 118 0.63 10.00 24.28
CA TYR A 118 -0.56 10.72 23.84
C TYR A 118 -1.54 9.82 23.06
N LEU A 119 -1.07 9.03 22.09
CA LEU A 119 -1.94 8.12 21.35
C LEU A 119 -2.53 7.02 22.24
N ARG A 120 -1.81 6.54 23.26
CA ARG A 120 -2.31 5.54 24.21
C ARG A 120 -3.45 6.07 25.06
N ASP A 121 -3.41 7.33 25.48
CA ASP A 121 -4.49 7.97 26.23
C ASP A 121 -5.79 8.07 25.40
N HIS A 122 -5.68 8.04 24.07
CA HIS A 122 -6.81 8.10 23.14
C HIS A 122 -7.08 6.78 22.40
N LYS A 123 -6.45 5.69 22.85
CA LYS A 123 -6.48 4.37 22.21
C LYS A 123 -7.88 3.93 21.80
N GLU A 124 -8.81 3.91 22.75
CA GLU A 124 -10.17 3.41 22.53
C GLU A 124 -10.89 4.20 21.42
N SER A 125 -10.72 5.53 21.41
CA SER A 125 -11.31 6.38 20.36
C SER A 125 -10.71 6.14 18.98
N ILE A 126 -9.41 5.85 18.90
CA ILE A 126 -8.73 5.52 17.64
C ILE A 126 -9.24 4.19 17.09
N TYR A 127 -9.27 3.15 17.93
CA TYR A 127 -9.71 1.81 17.52
C TYR A 127 -11.21 1.78 17.17
N ALA A 128 -12.05 2.55 17.87
CA ALA A 128 -13.48 2.65 17.55
C ALA A 128 -13.76 3.27 16.16
N LEU A 129 -12.81 4.03 15.62
CA LEU A 129 -12.93 4.68 14.31
C LEU A 129 -12.25 3.89 13.18
N LEU A 130 -11.65 2.74 13.46
CA LEU A 130 -11.07 1.90 12.42
C LEU A 130 -12.16 1.35 11.50
N PRO A 131 -11.93 1.34 10.17
CA PRO A 131 -12.85 0.69 9.25
C PRO A 131 -12.97 -0.81 9.54
N ILE A 132 -14.19 -1.36 9.50
CA ILE A 132 -14.46 -2.78 9.79
C ILE A 132 -13.66 -3.76 8.92
N TRP A 133 -13.30 -3.37 7.70
CA TRP A 133 -12.51 -4.17 6.75
C TRP A 133 -11.01 -4.13 7.03
N MET A 134 -10.54 -3.33 7.98
CA MET A 134 -9.10 -3.16 8.24
C MET A 134 -8.44 -4.46 8.70
N ASN A 135 -9.17 -5.30 9.45
CA ASN A 135 -8.68 -6.59 9.90
C ASN A 135 -8.34 -7.52 8.73
N ASP A 136 -9.14 -7.50 7.66
CA ASP A 136 -8.88 -8.28 6.45
C ASP A 136 -7.59 -7.83 5.76
N VAL A 137 -7.35 -6.51 5.72
CA VAL A 137 -6.14 -5.92 5.12
C VAL A 137 -4.90 -6.25 5.95
N LEU A 138 -5.00 -6.18 7.29
CA LEU A 138 -3.90 -6.54 8.19
C LEU A 138 -3.61 -8.04 8.22
N TYR A 139 -4.60 -8.90 7.94
CA TYR A 139 -4.38 -10.34 7.83
C TYR A 139 -3.41 -10.68 6.68
N LEU A 140 -3.42 -9.91 5.59
CA LEU A 140 -2.45 -10.04 4.49
C LEU A 140 -1.01 -9.78 4.95
N ASP A 141 -0.83 -8.91 5.94
CA ASP A 141 0.48 -8.62 6.53
C ASP A 141 1.05 -9.87 7.23
N GLN A 142 0.20 -10.59 7.98
CA GLN A 142 0.57 -11.81 8.70
C GLN A 142 0.93 -12.96 7.73
N LEU A 143 0.18 -13.11 6.63
CA LEU A 143 0.47 -14.10 5.59
C LEU A 143 1.82 -13.83 4.91
N ALA A 144 2.12 -12.56 4.62
CA ALA A 144 3.39 -12.17 4.03
C ALA A 144 4.57 -12.48 4.97
N VAL A 145 4.43 -12.19 6.28
CA VAL A 145 5.44 -12.53 7.29
C VAL A 145 5.64 -14.05 7.40
N LYS A 146 4.56 -14.84 7.45
CA LYS A 146 4.64 -16.31 7.50
C LYS A 146 5.33 -16.90 6.27
N THR A 147 5.13 -16.30 5.10
CA THR A 147 5.79 -16.73 3.85
C THR A 147 7.28 -16.35 3.84
N ARG A 148 7.66 -15.19 4.40
CA ARG A 148 9.07 -14.77 4.52
C ARG A 148 9.85 -15.56 5.57
N LEU A 149 9.17 -16.03 6.62
CA LEU A 149 9.77 -16.84 7.70
C LEU A 149 9.70 -18.35 7.43
N ALA A 150 9.00 -18.78 6.38
CA ALA A 150 9.09 -20.15 5.94
C ALA A 150 10.54 -20.42 5.49
N PRO A 151 11.23 -21.42 6.05
CA PRO A 151 12.53 -21.81 5.54
C PRO A 151 12.37 -22.10 4.04
N PRO A 152 13.38 -21.78 3.19
CA PRO A 152 13.33 -22.21 1.81
C PRO A 152 13.07 -23.70 1.86
N ILE A 153 11.96 -24.14 1.27
CA ILE A 153 11.74 -25.57 1.05
C ILE A 153 12.97 -25.98 0.27
N LEU A 154 13.87 -26.74 0.92
CA LEU A 154 14.88 -27.50 0.23
C LEU A 154 14.09 -28.34 -0.76
N SER A 155 14.05 -27.89 -2.01
CA SER A 155 13.60 -28.69 -3.11
C SER A 155 14.52 -29.91 -3.09
N LEU A 156 14.07 -30.98 -2.45
CA LEU A 156 14.58 -32.31 -2.72
C LEU A 156 14.61 -32.41 -4.25
N PRO A 157 15.74 -32.82 -4.87
CA PRO A 157 15.79 -32.95 -6.30
C PRO A 157 14.65 -33.89 -6.69
N VAL A 158 13.62 -33.31 -7.32
CA VAL A 158 12.54 -34.07 -7.94
C VAL A 158 13.23 -34.88 -9.01
N MET A 159 13.45 -36.15 -8.71
CA MET A 159 13.93 -37.13 -9.66
C MET A 159 12.97 -37.05 -10.87
N PRO A 160 13.46 -36.71 -12.07
CA PRO A 160 12.57 -36.53 -13.21
C PRO A 160 11.85 -37.86 -13.48
N PRO A 161 10.52 -37.84 -13.69
CA PRO A 161 9.81 -39.04 -14.10
C PRO A 161 10.38 -39.50 -15.45
N ASN A 162 10.75 -40.79 -15.51
CA ASN A 162 11.20 -41.46 -16.72
C ASN A 162 10.03 -41.57 -17.70
N THR A 163 9.80 -40.52 -18.49
CA THR A 163 8.86 -40.55 -19.61
C THR A 163 9.63 -40.75 -20.90
N LYS A 164 9.47 -41.95 -21.45
CA LYS A 164 9.99 -42.40 -22.74
C LYS A 164 9.84 -41.31 -23.80
N GLN A 165 10.99 -40.94 -24.35
CA GLN A 165 11.17 -39.95 -25.40
C GLN A 165 10.48 -40.41 -26.70
N HIS A 166 9.26 -39.94 -26.97
CA HIS A 166 8.69 -40.01 -28.32
C HIS A 166 9.23 -38.84 -29.15
N LYS A 167 10.05 -39.21 -30.14
CA LYS A 167 10.75 -38.36 -31.09
C LYS A 167 9.74 -37.70 -32.05
N ALA A 168 9.28 -36.49 -31.74
CA ALA A 168 8.52 -35.67 -32.70
C ALA A 168 9.51 -34.90 -33.58
N PHE A 169 9.61 -35.31 -34.84
CA PHE A 169 10.38 -34.64 -35.89
C PHE A 169 9.74 -33.28 -36.27
N PRO A 170 10.54 -32.26 -36.64
CA PRO A 170 10.04 -30.93 -36.95
C PRO A 170 9.56 -30.85 -38.42
N PHE A 171 8.24 -30.86 -38.64
CA PHE A 171 7.64 -30.62 -39.97
C PHE A 171 7.09 -29.19 -40.17
N PHE A 172 7.25 -28.28 -39.21
CA PHE A 172 6.65 -26.94 -39.31
C PHE A 172 7.48 -25.88 -40.07
N ALA A 173 8.68 -26.21 -40.56
CA ALA A 173 9.53 -25.23 -41.23
C ALA A 173 9.16 -24.93 -42.70
N LEU A 174 8.24 -25.69 -43.32
CA LEU A 174 7.98 -25.60 -44.78
C LEU A 174 6.73 -24.77 -45.15
N ILE A 175 5.83 -24.48 -44.20
CA ILE A 175 4.58 -23.74 -44.48
C ILE A 175 4.80 -22.21 -44.49
N PHE A 176 5.80 -21.70 -43.78
CA PHE A 176 6.08 -20.25 -43.74
C PHE A 176 6.76 -19.72 -45.01
N ALA A 177 7.50 -20.56 -45.76
CA ALA A 177 8.24 -20.10 -46.93
C ALA A 177 7.37 -19.87 -48.18
N SER A 178 6.22 -20.56 -48.30
CA SER A 178 5.35 -20.41 -49.48
C SER A 178 4.44 -19.17 -49.44
N PHE A 179 4.19 -18.59 -48.25
CA PHE A 179 3.32 -17.42 -48.12
C PHE A 179 4.03 -16.10 -48.49
N SER A 180 5.36 -16.00 -48.33
CA SER A 180 6.11 -14.78 -48.67
C SER A 180 6.22 -14.52 -50.17
N LEU A 181 6.22 -15.55 -51.01
CA LEU A 181 6.35 -15.38 -52.47
C LEU A 181 5.05 -14.92 -53.15
N LEU A 182 3.90 -15.29 -52.60
CA LEU A 182 2.58 -14.85 -53.12
C LEU A 182 2.28 -13.39 -52.78
N TRP A 183 2.80 -12.88 -51.65
CA TRP A 183 2.56 -11.49 -51.24
C TRP A 183 3.40 -10.48 -52.04
N LEU A 184 4.60 -10.86 -52.50
CA LEU A 184 5.45 -10.01 -53.35
C LEU A 184 4.92 -9.87 -54.79
N TYR A 185 4.26 -10.90 -55.34
CA TYR A 185 3.70 -10.83 -56.70
C TYR A 185 2.50 -9.88 -56.81
N GLN A 186 1.77 -9.66 -55.71
CA GLN A 186 0.59 -8.79 -55.70
C GLN A 186 0.94 -7.29 -55.60
N ILE A 187 2.18 -6.94 -55.19
CA ILE A 187 2.66 -5.55 -55.06
C ILE A 187 3.34 -5.07 -56.35
N SER A 188 3.71 -5.97 -57.26
CA SER A 188 4.43 -5.65 -58.50
C SER A 188 3.55 -5.53 -59.75
N LYS A 189 2.23 -5.41 -59.61
CA LYS A 189 1.28 -5.15 -60.70
C LYS A 189 0.46 -3.90 -60.41
#